data_AF-A0A1A9Z582-F1
#
_entry.id   AF-A0A1A9Z582-F1
#
_cell.length_a   1.000
_cell.length_b   1.000
_cell.length_c   1.000
_cell.angle_alpha   90.00
_cell.angle_beta   90.00
_cell.angle_gamma   90.00
#
_symmetry.space_group_name_H-M   'P 1'
#
loop_
_entity.id
_entity.type
_entity.pdbx_description
1 polymer ?
#
loop_
_entity_poly.entity_id
_entity_poly.type
_entity_poly.pdbx_seq_one_letter_code
_entity_poly.pdbx_strand_id
1 'polypeptide(L)'
;MDRYSQYTAMILTLLMLLFSLVAHWLACVWYVIAEKENMLNDSGWETGWMHALAERLRVPVYNITNAEAYSTALYFTFTSLTSVGFGNVSANTTAEKVFSIIMMLIGGECSKLYSILCNPLHAHMYV
;
A
#
# COMPACT_ATOMS: atom_id res chain seq x y z
N MET A 1 -29.08 -10.08 20.63
CA MET A 1 -27.87 -9.28 20.34
C MET A 1 -27.00 -9.92 19.27
N ASP A 2 -27.13 -11.23 19.03
CA ASP A 2 -26.28 -11.98 18.09
C ASP A 2 -26.46 -11.59 16.63
N ARG A 3 -27.67 -11.15 16.22
CA ARG A 3 -27.93 -10.75 14.83
C ARG A 3 -27.16 -9.49 14.42
N TYR A 4 -27.11 -8.49 15.30
CA TYR A 4 -26.32 -7.26 15.07
C TYR A 4 -24.81 -7.57 15.05
N SER A 5 -24.33 -8.41 15.97
CA SER A 5 -22.94 -8.87 15.99
C SER A 5 -22.55 -9.61 14.70
N GLN A 6 -23.42 -10.49 14.21
CA GLN A 6 -23.21 -11.21 12.94
C GLN A 6 -23.18 -10.25 11.74
N TYR A 7 -24.09 -9.26 11.65
CA TYR A 7 -24.04 -8.27 10.57
C TYR A 7 -22.76 -7.44 10.60
N THR A 8 -22.34 -6.98 11.79
CA THR A 8 -21.07 -6.26 11.95
C THR A 8 -19.88 -7.13 11.55
N ALA A 9 -19.84 -8.41 11.95
CA ALA A 9 -18.77 -9.32 11.58
C ALA A 9 -18.70 -9.55 10.05
N MET A 10 -19.83 -9.73 9.38
CA MET A 10 -19.88 -9.88 7.91
C MET A 10 -19.42 -8.61 7.17
N ILE A 11 -19.77 -7.42 7.69
CA ILE A 11 -19.35 -6.15 7.11
C ILE A 11 -17.84 -5.94 7.30
N LEU A 12 -17.30 -6.27 8.48
CA LEU A 12 -15.87 -6.17 8.76
C LEU A 12 -15.04 -7.09 7.86
N THR A 13 -15.47 -8.35 7.67
CA THR A 13 -14.75 -9.27 6.78
C THR A 13 -14.80 -8.80 5.33
N LEU A 14 -15.95 -8.29 4.87
CA LEU A 14 -16.07 -7.69 3.54
C LEU A 14 -15.14 -6.48 3.37
N LEU A 15 -15.06 -5.60 4.36
CA LEU A 15 -14.12 -4.47 4.35
C LEU A 15 -12.67 -4.92 4.26
N MET A 16 -12.27 -5.95 5.02
CA MET A 16 -10.89 -6.49 4.99
C MET A 16 -10.52 -7.05 3.61
N LEU A 17 -11.47 -7.71 2.94
CA LEU A 17 -11.28 -8.23 1.59
C LEU A 17 -11.20 -7.11 0.56
N LEU A 18 -12.07 -6.11 0.64
CA LEU A 18 -12.02 -4.94 -0.24
C LEU A 18 -10.72 -4.15 -0.06
N PHE A 19 -10.28 -3.96 1.17
CA PHE A 19 -9.01 -3.31 1.48
C PHE A 19 -7.83 -4.07 0.86
N SER A 20 -7.82 -5.40 0.99
CA SER A 20 -6.78 -6.25 0.41
C SER A 20 -6.77 -6.18 -1.13
N LEU A 21 -7.95 -6.10 -1.75
CA LEU A 21 -8.07 -5.94 -3.20
C LEU A 21 -7.54 -4.58 -3.67
N VAL A 22 -7.86 -3.50 -2.96
CA VAL A 22 -7.33 -2.15 -3.25
C VAL A 22 -5.81 -2.12 -3.06
N ALA A 23 -5.29 -2.71 -1.99
CA ALA A 23 -3.84 -2.81 -1.75
C ALA A 23 -3.12 -3.59 -2.87
N HIS A 24 -3.73 -4.65 -3.37
CA HIS A 24 -3.24 -5.40 -4.53
C HIS A 24 -3.22 -4.55 -5.81
N TRP A 25 -4.32 -3.85 -6.12
CA TRP A 25 -4.39 -2.96 -7.28
C TRP A 25 -3.33 -1.87 -7.23
N LEU A 26 -3.18 -1.22 -6.07
CA LEU A 26 -2.18 -0.18 -5.86
C LEU A 26 -0.75 -0.73 -5.98
N ALA A 27 -0.49 -1.96 -5.51
CA ALA A 27 0.82 -2.61 -5.68
C ALA A 27 1.13 -2.92 -7.14
N CYS A 28 0.14 -3.38 -7.91
CA CYS A 28 0.30 -3.58 -9.35
C CYS A 28 0.62 -2.26 -10.06
N VAL A 29 -0.08 -1.18 -9.72
CA VAL A 29 0.20 0.15 -10.28
C VAL A 29 1.60 0.62 -9.91
N TRP A 30 2.01 0.46 -8.64
CA TRP A 30 3.35 0.82 -8.17
C TRP A 30 4.46 0.07 -8.91
N TYR A 31 4.27 -1.24 -9.15
CA TYR A 31 5.19 -2.05 -9.93
C TYR A 31 5.27 -1.58 -11.39
N VAL A 32 4.13 -1.32 -12.03
CA VAL A 32 4.08 -0.85 -13.43
C VAL A 32 4.73 0.53 -13.58
N ILE A 33 4.56 1.45 -12.62
CA ILE A 33 5.24 2.75 -12.64
C ILE A 33 6.76 2.54 -12.67
N ALA A 34 7.28 1.65 -11.83
CA ALA A 34 8.70 1.36 -11.74
C ALA A 34 9.25 0.74 -13.05
N GLU A 35 8.51 -0.21 -13.62
CA GLU A 35 8.87 -0.83 -14.90
C GLU A 35 8.85 0.20 -16.04
N LYS A 36 7.86 1.10 -16.06
CA LYS A 36 7.78 2.17 -17.05
C LYS A 36 8.89 3.20 -16.91
N GLU A 37 9.25 3.60 -15.69
CA GLU A 37 10.40 4.50 -15.48
C GLU A 37 11.71 3.83 -15.90
N ASN A 38 11.86 2.53 -15.66
CA ASN A 38 13.05 1.77 -16.09
C ASN A 38 13.13 1.57 -17.61
N MET A 39 11.99 1.50 -18.31
CA MET A 39 11.94 1.40 -19.78
C MET A 39 12.19 2.75 -20.47
N LEU A 40 11.74 3.84 -19.86
CA LEU A 40 11.83 5.19 -20.44
C LEU A 40 13.19 5.83 -20.24
N ASN A 41 13.87 5.49 -19.15
CA ASN A 41 15.19 6.04 -18.87
C ASN A 41 16.28 5.08 -19.33
N ASP A 42 17.30 5.63 -19.99
CA ASP A 42 18.44 4.87 -20.50
C ASP A 42 19.23 4.21 -19.36
N SER A 43 20.10 3.25 -19.71
CA SER A 43 20.86 2.35 -18.81
C SER A 43 21.72 2.99 -17.69
N GLY A 44 21.69 4.32 -17.51
CA GLY A 44 22.35 5.07 -16.43
C GLY A 44 21.40 5.74 -15.42
N TRP A 45 20.11 5.42 -15.42
CA TRP A 45 19.16 6.02 -14.48
C TRP A 45 19.18 5.33 -13.11
N GLU A 46 19.91 5.90 -12.17
CA GLU A 46 20.09 5.36 -10.80
C GLU A 46 19.02 5.86 -9.80
N THR A 47 17.96 6.52 -10.29
CA THR A 47 17.00 7.22 -9.42
C THR A 47 15.64 6.52 -9.40
N GLY A 48 15.34 5.76 -8.34
CA GLY A 48 14.01 5.15 -8.18
C GLY A 48 13.99 4.13 -7.05
N TRP A 49 12.79 3.73 -6.63
CA TRP A 49 12.67 2.80 -5.50
C TRP A 49 13.24 1.40 -5.81
N MET A 50 13.20 0.94 -7.07
CA MET A 50 13.80 -0.33 -7.49
C MET A 50 15.32 -0.33 -7.38
N HIS A 51 15.97 0.81 -7.65
CA HIS A 51 17.43 0.94 -7.49
C HIS A 51 17.82 0.91 -6.01
N ALA A 52 17.09 1.64 -5.16
CA ALA A 52 17.27 1.58 -3.71
C ALA A 52 17.01 0.18 -3.14
N LEU A 53 16.08 -0.57 -3.73
CA LEU A 53 15.84 -1.98 -3.38
C LEU A 53 17.04 -2.86 -3.80
N ALA A 54 17.54 -2.70 -5.02
CA ALA A 54 18.70 -3.44 -5.54
C ALA A 54 19.92 -3.30 -4.62
N GLU A 55 20.21 -2.06 -4.20
CA GLU A 55 21.30 -1.74 -3.29
C GLU A 55 21.14 -2.45 -1.93
N ARG A 56 19.92 -2.46 -1.38
CA ARG A 56 19.61 -3.15 -0.12
C ARG A 56 19.76 -4.66 -0.20
N LEU A 57 19.34 -5.27 -1.31
CA LEU A 57 19.50 -6.71 -1.54
C LEU A 57 20.93 -7.08 -1.99
N ARG A 58 21.80 -6.10 -2.29
CA ARG A 58 23.13 -6.30 -2.89
C ARG A 58 23.10 -7.14 -4.16
N VAL A 59 22.04 -6.98 -4.94
CA VAL A 59 21.88 -7.59 -6.26
C VAL A 59 21.79 -6.49 -7.31
N PRO A 60 22.27 -6.73 -8.54
CA PRO A 60 22.10 -5.75 -9.59
C PRO A 60 20.61 -5.62 -9.98
N VAL A 61 20.19 -4.43 -10.40
CA VAL A 61 18.77 -4.08 -10.68
C VAL A 61 18.11 -5.06 -11.66
N TYR A 62 18.85 -5.52 -12.67
CA TYR A 62 18.35 -6.47 -13.68
C TYR A 62 18.13 -7.89 -13.16
N ASN A 63 18.67 -8.22 -11.99
CA ASN A 63 18.61 -9.55 -11.39
C ASN A 63 17.58 -9.63 -10.23
N ILE A 64 16.81 -8.55 -10.03
CA ILE A 64 15.68 -8.56 -9.10
C ILE A 64 14.57 -9.41 -9.71
N THR A 65 14.08 -10.38 -8.95
CA THR A 65 12.95 -11.18 -9.41
C THR A 65 11.65 -10.37 -9.35
N ASN A 66 10.74 -10.60 -10.30
CA ASN A 66 9.42 -9.95 -10.29
C ASN A 66 8.66 -10.21 -8.98
N ALA A 67 8.89 -11.36 -8.34
CA ALA A 67 8.30 -11.72 -7.06
C ALA A 67 8.83 -10.85 -5.90
N GLU A 68 10.12 -10.52 -5.87
CA GLU A 68 10.71 -9.62 -4.87
C GLU A 68 10.23 -8.19 -5.05
N ALA A 69 10.21 -7.71 -6.30
CA ALA A 69 9.71 -6.38 -6.63
C ALA A 69 8.22 -6.25 -6.25
N TYR A 70 7.41 -7.25 -6.60
CA TYR A 70 5.99 -7.27 -6.27
C TYR A 70 5.71 -7.41 -4.76
N SER A 71 6.47 -8.25 -4.06
CA SER A 71 6.36 -8.37 -2.59
C SER A 71 6.73 -7.06 -1.88
N THR A 72 7.75 -6.37 -2.39
CA THR A 72 8.15 -5.05 -1.88
C THR A 72 7.10 -3.99 -2.17
N ALA A 73 6.49 -4.01 -3.37
CA ALA A 73 5.40 -3.12 -3.74
C ALA A 73 4.17 -3.31 -2.84
N LEU A 74 3.77 -4.57 -2.59
CA LEU A 74 2.71 -4.90 -1.64
C LEU A 74 3.05 -4.43 -0.23
N TYR A 75 4.28 -4.69 0.24
CA TYR A 75 4.71 -4.23 1.55
C TYR A 75 4.60 -2.71 1.67
N PHE A 76 5.05 -1.96 0.65
CA PHE A 76 4.93 -0.51 0.61
C PHE A 76 3.47 -0.04 0.63
N THR A 77 2.58 -0.67 -0.15
CA THR A 77 1.17 -0.27 -0.22
C THR A 77 0.43 -0.59 1.07
N PHE A 78 0.60 -1.79 1.63
CA PHE A 78 0.00 -2.16 2.90
C PHE A 78 0.47 -1.27 4.05
N THR A 79 1.78 -0.99 4.13
CA THR A 79 2.33 -0.16 5.21
C THR A 79 1.96 1.32 5.09
N SER A 80 1.79 1.82 3.87
CA SER A 80 1.28 3.17 3.60
C SER A 80 -0.21 3.29 3.91
N LEU A 81 -1.01 2.31 3.49
CA LEU A 81 -2.45 2.28 3.74
C LEU A 81 -2.78 2.13 5.23
N THR A 82 -2.01 1.32 5.95
CA THR A 82 -2.16 1.16 7.41
C THR A 82 -1.54 2.31 8.21
N SER A 83 -0.97 3.32 7.54
CA SER A 83 -0.30 4.49 8.14
C SER A 83 0.86 4.14 9.08
N VAL A 84 1.44 2.93 8.97
CA VAL A 84 2.60 2.50 9.78
C VAL A 84 3.89 3.12 9.23
N GLY A 85 4.04 3.12 7.90
CA GLY A 85 5.09 3.87 7.20
C GLY A 85 6.53 3.60 7.66
N PHE A 86 7.02 2.36 7.51
CA PHE A 86 8.37 1.98 7.98
C PHE A 86 9.55 2.67 7.26
N GLY A 87 9.33 3.36 6.14
CA GLY A 87 10.39 4.09 5.42
C GLY A 87 11.44 3.21 4.72
N ASN A 88 11.19 1.90 4.58
CA ASN A 88 12.09 0.99 3.87
C ASN A 88 12.06 1.15 2.35
N VAL A 89 11.02 1.77 1.82
CA VAL A 89 10.87 2.08 0.41
C VAL A 89 10.46 3.55 0.35
N SER A 90 11.22 4.34 -0.38
CA SER A 90 11.00 5.77 -0.50
C SER A 90 10.80 6.15 -1.96
N ALA A 91 9.77 6.94 -2.21
CA ALA A 91 9.57 7.57 -3.50
C ALA A 91 10.68 8.59 -3.78
N ASN A 92 11.50 8.31 -4.78
CA ASN A 92 12.60 9.16 -5.22
C ASN A 92 12.17 10.06 -6.38
N THR A 93 11.38 9.54 -7.31
CA THR A 93 10.91 10.27 -8.50
C THR A 93 9.64 11.07 -8.23
N THR A 94 9.35 12.08 -9.06
CA THR A 94 8.14 12.90 -8.90
C THR A 94 6.88 12.07 -9.07
N ALA A 95 6.87 11.12 -9.99
CA ALA A 95 5.75 10.21 -10.23
C ALA A 95 5.51 9.31 -9.01
N GLU A 96 6.57 8.70 -8.47
CA GLU A 96 6.53 7.90 -7.26
C GLU A 96 6.00 8.71 -6.06
N LYS A 97 6.43 9.97 -5.91
CA LYS A 97 6.03 10.85 -4.80
C LYS A 97 4.55 11.21 -4.86
N VAL A 98 4.06 11.59 -6.03
CA VAL A 98 2.64 11.89 -6.24
C VAL A 98 1.77 10.67 -5.94
N PHE A 99 2.17 9.49 -6.43
CA PHE A 99 1.45 8.25 -6.13
C PHE A 99 1.43 7.93 -4.64
N SER A 100 2.55 8.12 -3.95
CA SER A 100 2.66 7.90 -2.50
C SER A 100 1.72 8.81 -1.70
N ILE A 101 1.63 10.10 -2.08
CA ILE A 101 0.70 11.04 -1.45
C ILE A 101 -0.76 10.58 -1.63
N ILE A 102 -1.14 10.15 -2.84
CA ILE A 102 -2.49 9.64 -3.12
C ILE A 102 -2.80 8.41 -2.25
N MET A 103 -1.86 7.47 -2.14
CA MET A 103 -2.04 6.28 -1.29
C MET A 103 -2.20 6.63 0.19
N MET A 104 -1.43 7.59 0.70
CA MET A 104 -1.55 8.04 2.09
C MET A 104 -2.90 8.69 2.37
N LEU A 105 -3.46 9.46 1.42
CA LEU A 105 -4.81 10.03 1.55
C LEU A 105 -5.89 8.94 1.61
N ILE A 106 -5.75 7.86 0.82
CA ILE A 106 -6.68 6.73 0.82
C ILE A 106 -6.57 5.92 2.13
N GLY A 107 -5.35 5.71 2.63
CA GLY A 107 -5.09 4.96 3.86
C GLY A 107 -5.73 5.58 5.11
N GLY A 108 -5.63 6.91 5.24
CA GLY A 108 -6.16 7.62 6.40
C GLY A 108 -7.67 7.48 6.59
N GLU A 109 -8.44 7.38 5.49
CA GLU A 109 -9.89 7.15 5.55
C GLU A 109 -10.23 5.72 5.95
N CYS A 110 -9.43 4.73 5.54
CA CYS A 110 -9.67 3.33 5.88
C CYS A 110 -9.38 3.04 7.37
N SER A 111 -8.34 3.64 7.95
CA SER A 111 -8.04 3.52 9.39
C SER A 111 -9.13 4.15 10.26
N LYS A 112 -9.67 5.32 9.86
CA LYS A 112 -10.80 5.95 10.55
C LYS A 112 -12.05 5.06 10.52
N LEU A 113 -12.33 4.43 9.38
CA LEU A 113 -13.49 3.55 9.23
C LEU A 113 -13.39 2.32 10.15
N TYR A 114 -12.20 1.72 10.27
CA TYR A 114 -11.95 0.63 11.20
C TYR A 114 -12.10 1.07 12.67
N SER A 115 -11.56 2.23 13.04
CA SER A 115 -11.70 2.78 14.40
C SER A 115 -13.16 3.12 14.76
N ILE A 116 -13.96 3.62 13.81
CA ILE A 116 -15.38 3.92 14.02
C ILE A 116 -16.19 2.62 14.19
N LEU A 117 -15.88 1.57 13.42
CA LEU A 117 -16.58 0.29 13.50
C LEU A 117 -16.15 -0.55 14.72
N CYS A 118 -14.91 -0.41 15.19
CA CYS A 118 -14.35 -1.14 16.33
C CYS A 118 -14.57 -0.45 17.68
N ASN A 119 -15.05 0.81 17.71
CA ASN A 119 -15.35 1.52 18.96
C ASN A 119 -16.86 1.52 19.29
N PRO A 120 -17.36 0.54 20.08
CA PRO A 120 -18.78 0.44 20.41
C PRO A 120 -19.31 1.61 21.27
N LEU A 121 -18.45 2.48 21.82
CA LEU A 121 -18.87 3.63 22.63
C LEU A 121 -19.46 4.79 21.81
N HIS A 122 -19.20 4.88 20.50
CA HIS A 122 -19.76 5.94 19.66
C HIS A 122 -21.18 5.60 19.12
N ALA A 123 -21.55 4.32 19.13
CA ALA A 123 -22.88 3.86 18.72
C ALA A 123 -23.98 4.19 19.76
N HIS A 124 -23.62 4.49 21.01
CA HIS A 124 -24.55 4.81 22.09
C HIS A 124 -24.84 6.31 22.27
N MET A 125 -24.25 7.21 21.46
CA MET A 125 -24.46 8.67 21.60
C MET A 125 -25.52 9.24 20.63
N TYR A 126 -26.10 8.40 19.76
CA TYR A 126 -27.12 8.81 18.78
C TYR A 126 -28.49 8.14 19.02
N VAL A 127 -28.76 7.63 20.23
CA VAL A 127 -30.09 7.19 20.67
C VAL A 127 -30.46 7.90 21.96
#